data_AF-A0A7Y6PVB6-F1
#
_entry.id   AF-A0A7Y6PVB6-F1
#
_cell.length_a   1.000
_cell.length_b   1.000
_cell.length_c   1.000
_cell.angle_alpha   90.00
_cell.angle_beta   90.00
_cell.angle_gamma   90.00
#
_symmetry.space_group_name_H-M   'P 1'
#
loop_
_entity.id
_entity.type
_entity.pdbx_description
1 polymer ?
#
loop_
_entity_poly.entity_id
_entity_poly.type
_entity_poly.pdbx_seq_one_letter_code
_entity_poly.pdbx_strand_id
1 'polypeptide(L)' 'MASLVCATCRKLIPPGTNAIRCTVASCNTGRMKLRFCSVTCWEKHVPTARHRKASYVVEGEAG' A
#
# COMPACT_ATOMS: atom_id res chain seq x y z
N MET A 1 18.94 0.79 -3.88
CA MET A 1 17.78 0.07 -3.29
C MET A 1 16.68 1.08 -3.05
N ALA A 2 15.55 1.01 -3.77
CA ALA A 2 14.46 1.95 -3.57
C ALA A 2 13.62 1.51 -2.37
N SER A 3 13.72 2.24 -1.26
CA SER A 3 12.88 2.00 -0.09
C SER A 3 11.45 2.42 -0.40
N LEU A 4 10.48 1.55 -0.14
CA LEU A 4 9.07 1.88 -0.29
C LEU A 4 8.67 2.84 0.85
N VAL A 5 7.69 3.72 0.61
CA VAL A 5 7.19 4.65 1.63
C VAL A 5 5.69 4.44 1.78
N CYS A 6 5.22 4.36 3.02
CA CYS A 6 3.80 4.21 3.29
C CYS A 6 3.03 5.48 2.90
N ALA A 7 2.00 5.35 2.07
CA ALA A 7 1.17 6.49 1.68
C ALA A 7 0.39 7.13 2.84
N THR A 8 0.03 6.36 3.87
CA THR A 8 -0.76 6.83 5.01
C THR A 8 0.10 7.51 6.08
N CYS A 9 1.16 6.84 6.53
CA CYS A 9 2.00 7.34 7.62
C CYS A 9 3.33 7.94 7.17
N ARG A 10 3.66 7.87 5.87
CA ARG A 10 4.92 8.35 5.26
C ARG A 10 6.19 7.76 5.88
N LYS A 11 6.06 6.64 6.60
CA LYS A 11 7.21 5.88 7.10
C LYS A 11 7.83 5.07 5.98
N LEU A 12 9.15 4.95 6.03
CA LEU A 12 9.89 4.01 5.21
C LEU A 12 9.45 2.57 5.55
N ILE A 13 9.18 1.81 4.50
CA ILE A 13 8.93 0.37 4.55
C ILE A 13 10.29 -0.28 4.23
N PRO A 14 10.90 -0.97 5.21
CA PRO A 14 12.17 -1.63 4.99
C PRO A 14 12.07 -2.68 3.86
N PRO A 15 13.10 -2.82 3.01
CA PRO A 15 13.16 -3.94 2.08
C PRO A 15 13.13 -5.26 2.85
N GLY A 16 12.43 -6.27 2.33
CA GLY A 16 12.22 -7.56 3.00
C GLY A 16 11.02 -7.61 3.97
N THR A 17 10.28 -6.50 4.12
CA THR A 17 9.04 -6.49 4.91
C THR A 17 7.81 -6.65 4.02
N ASN A 18 6.76 -7.28 4.54
CA ASN A 18 5.45 -7.38 3.91
C ASN A 18 4.86 -5.99 3.62
N ALA A 19 4.97 -5.52 2.38
CA ALA A 19 4.34 -4.28 1.94
C ALA A 19 2.92 -4.55 1.47
N ILE A 20 1.99 -3.67 1.78
CA ILE A 20 0.60 -3.81 1.37
C ILE A 20 0.33 -2.94 0.15
N ARG A 21 -0.29 -3.53 -0.86
CA ARG A 21 -0.70 -2.88 -2.11
C ARG A 21 -2.21 -2.94 -2.23
N CYS A 22 -2.85 -1.83 -2.60
CA CYS A 22 -4.28 -1.84 -2.91
C CYS A 22 -4.52 -2.54 -4.27
N THR A 23 -5.61 -3.28 -4.46
CA THR A 23 -5.94 -3.90 -5.77
C THR A 23 -6.53 -2.90 -6.77
N VAL A 24 -6.96 -1.73 -6.29
CA VAL A 24 -7.67 -0.74 -7.11
C VAL A 24 -6.68 -0.07 -8.08
N ALA A 25 -7.02 -0.08 -9.37
CA ALA A 25 -6.17 0.50 -10.43
C ALA A 25 -5.82 1.97 -10.14
N SER A 26 -6.80 2.78 -9.72
CA SER A 26 -6.61 4.20 -9.39
C SER A 26 -5.55 4.46 -8.32
N CYS A 27 -5.34 3.51 -7.39
CA CYS A 27 -4.31 3.60 -6.34
C CYS A 27 -2.92 3.14 -6.82
N ASN A 28 -2.84 2.50 -7.98
CA ASN A 28 -1.61 1.96 -8.57
C ASN A 28 -1.22 2.65 -9.88
N THR A 29 -2.07 3.52 -10.42
CA THR A 29 -1.83 4.25 -11.67
C THR A 29 -0.95 5.49 -11.45
N GLY A 30 -0.06 5.76 -12.41
CA GLY A 30 0.79 6.96 -12.43
C GLY A 30 2.08 6.84 -11.60
N ARG A 31 2.61 7.98 -11.14
CA ARG A 31 3.82 8.04 -10.30
C ARG A 31 3.56 7.65 -8.84
N MET A 32 2.30 7.54 -8.45
CA MET A 32 1.87 7.21 -7.08
C MET A 32 1.59 5.71 -6.97
N LYS A 33 2.64 4.88 -6.97
CA LYS A 33 2.49 3.47 -6.59
C LYS A 33 2.28 3.40 -5.08
N LEU A 34 1.03 3.58 -4.62
CA LEU A 34 0.73 3.60 -3.20
C LEU A 34 1.07 2.23 -2.58
N ARG A 35 1.96 2.26 -1.58
CA ARG A 35 2.30 1.12 -0.74
C ARG A 35 1.97 1.48 0.70
N PHE A 36 1.67 0.47 1.50
CA PHE A 36 1.31 0.63 2.91
C PHE A 36 2.15 -0.31 3.75
N CYS A 37 2.56 0.13 4.94
CA CYS A 37 3.34 -0.71 5.84
C CYS A 37 2.49 -1.77 6.56
N SER A 38 1.16 -1.64 6.58
CA SER A 38 0.25 -2.53 7.28
C SER A 38 -1.17 -2.45 6.75
N VAL A 39 -1.99 -3.46 7.09
CA VAL A 39 -3.43 -3.50 6.75
C VAL A 39 -4.13 -2.31 7.37
N THR A 40 -3.82 -1.95 8.61
CA THR A 40 -4.39 -0.77 9.28
C THR A 40 -4.13 0.55 8.52
N CYS A 41 -2.92 0.71 7.96
CA CYS A 41 -2.62 1.90 7.14
C CYS A 41 -3.41 1.88 5.84
N TRP A 42 -3.61 0.71 5.25
CA TRP A 42 -4.50 0.54 4.11
C TRP A 42 -5.96 0.82 4.51
N GLU A 43 -6.51 0.26 5.57
CA GLU A 43 -7.90 0.50 6.00
C GLU A 43 -8.20 1.99 6.20
N LYS A 44 -7.25 2.75 6.77
CA LYS A 44 -7.36 4.21 6.90
C LYS A 44 -7.45 4.96 5.56
N HIS A 45 -6.91 4.40 4.47
CA HIS A 45 -7.01 4.99 3.13
C HIS A 45 -8.37 4.72 2.46
N VAL A 46 -9.02 3.59 2.79
CA VAL A 46 -10.27 3.14 2.15
C VAL A 46 -11.43 4.14 2.27
N PRO A 47 -11.77 4.70 3.45
CA PRO A 47 -12.93 5.57 3.60
C PRO A 47 -12.75 6.89 2.83
N THR A 48 -11.52 7.40 2.72
CA THR A 48 -11.22 8.62 1.97
C THR A 48 -11.35 8.46 0.46
N ALA A 49 -11.26 7.24 -0.06
CA ALA A 49 -11.19 6.98 -1.50
C ALA A 49 -12.48 6.40 -2.10
N ARG A 50 -13.56 6.27 -1.31
CA ARG A 50 -14.91 5.89 -1.77
C ARG A 50 -14.91 4.61 -2.63
N HIS A 51 -14.08 3.64 -2.27
CA HIS A 51 -13.92 2.40 -3.03
C HIS A 51 -15.15 1.49 -2.91
N ARG A 52 -15.71 1.06 -4.05
CA ARG A 52 -16.87 0.15 -4.09
C ARG A 52 -16.52 -1.31 -3.78
N LYS A 53 -15.30 -1.75 -4.13
CA LYS A 53 -14.72 -3.09 -3.88
C LYS A 53 -13.20 -2.98 -3.73
N ALA A 54 -12.72 -2.43 -2.61
CA ALA A 54 -11.28 -2.39 -2.34
C ALA A 54 -10.82 -3.71 -1.69
N SER A 55 -9.77 -4.31 -2.25
CA SER A 55 -9.01 -5.37 -1.60
C SER A 55 -7.54 -4.96 -1.51
N TYR A 56 -6.77 -5.69 -0.71
CA TYR A 56 -5.34 -5.51 -0.61
C TYR A 56 -4.61 -6.80 -0.97
N VAL A 57 -3.36 -6.64 -1.43
CA VAL A 57 -2.40 -7.71 -1.67
C VAL A 57 -1.21 -7.44 -0.77
N VAL A 58 -0.75 -8.47 -0.08
CA VAL A 58 0.51 -8.40 0.67
C VAL A 58 1.62 -8.80 -0.28
N GLU A 59 2.43 -7.82 -0.67
CA GLU A 59 3.69 -7.99 -1.38
C GLU A 59 4.81 -7.95 -0.34
N GLY A 60 5.00 -9.06 0.35
CA GLY A 60 6.31 -9.39 0.90
C GLY A 60 6.91 -10.45 0.02
N GLU A 61 8.23 -10.41 -0.14
CA GLU A 61 8.96 -11.61 -0.54
C GLU A 61 8.60 -12.69 0.48
N ALA A 62 7.63 -13.53 0.12
CA ALA A 62 7.50 -14.85 0.70
C ALA A 62 8.86 -15.49 0.41
N GLY A 63 9.69 -15.59 1.46
CA GLY A 63 11.00 -16.22 1.39
C GLY A 63 10.92 -17.63 0.82
#